data_AF-V9IM29-F1
#
_entry.id   AF-V9IM29-F1
#
_cell.length_a   1.000
_cell.length_b   1.000
_cell.length_c   1.000
_cell.angle_alpha   90.00
_cell.angle_beta   90.00
_cell.angle_gamma   90.00
#
_symmetry.space_group_name_H-M   'P 1'
#
loop_
_entity.id
_entity.type
_entity.pdbx_description
1 polymer ?
#
loop_
_entity_poly.entity_id
_entity_poly.type
_entity_poly.pdbx_seq_one_letter_code
_entity_poly.pdbx_strand_id
1 'polypeptide(L)'
;MLISLDSPEARRHVPHDDISEESVSLANQIISVADAVITNIDQDKLLAYYGLKSDQRDDATKIRATMEKQKFSLIKALVKKGCALSRLYVHSAKKGEGDRQSYEHLLDSVTHHWQEVQKFAEPTDIKVISLSLWHAHINNHYGRYLKLLLRYYEEHPLKKLMKNV
;
A
#
# COMPACT_ATOMS: atom_id res chain seq x y z
N MET A 1 17.26 20.16 -2.71
CA MET A 1 16.24 20.33 -3.77
C MET A 1 15.92 18.96 -4.36
N LEU A 2 14.79 18.36 -3.96
CA LEU A 2 14.32 17.03 -4.41
C LEU A 2 12.93 17.16 -5.06
N ILE A 3 12.78 18.10 -5.98
CA ILE A 3 11.47 18.40 -6.63
C ILE A 3 11.31 17.61 -7.95
N SER A 4 12.30 16.79 -8.34
CA SER A 4 12.34 16.12 -9.66
C SER A 4 11.73 14.71 -9.71
N LEU A 5 10.95 14.28 -8.71
CA LEU A 5 10.34 12.94 -8.70
C LEU A 5 8.80 12.94 -8.83
N ASP A 6 8.18 14.09 -9.07
CA ASP A 6 6.75 14.12 -9.37
C ASP A 6 6.54 13.66 -10.82
N SER A 7 6.51 12.33 -10.99
CA SER A 7 5.92 11.68 -12.16
C SER A 7 4.51 12.28 -12.40
N PRO A 8 4.04 12.40 -13.65
CA PRO A 8 2.64 12.75 -13.95
C PRO A 8 1.62 11.93 -13.14
N GLU A 9 2.01 10.74 -12.69
CA GLU A 9 1.23 9.82 -11.86
C GLU A 9 1.15 10.21 -10.38
N ALA A 10 2.05 11.06 -9.88
CA ALA A 10 1.97 11.63 -8.53
C ALA A 10 0.69 12.47 -8.34
N ARG A 11 0.08 12.93 -9.44
CA ARG A 11 -1.21 13.64 -9.46
C ARG A 11 -2.41 12.71 -9.30
N ARG A 12 -2.24 11.39 -9.53
CA ARG A 12 -3.32 10.41 -9.44
C ARG A 12 -3.33 9.81 -8.04
N HIS A 13 -4.29 10.26 -7.24
CA HIS A 13 -4.44 9.88 -5.84
C HIS A 13 -5.23 8.59 -5.62
N VAL A 14 -5.90 8.09 -6.66
CA VAL A 14 -6.77 6.90 -6.62
C VAL A 14 -6.38 5.92 -7.73
N PRO A 15 -6.70 4.62 -7.58
CA PRO A 15 -6.48 3.61 -8.62
C PRO A 15 -7.09 3.99 -9.98
N HIS A 16 -6.41 3.57 -11.05
CA HIS A 16 -6.81 3.79 -12.44
C HIS A 16 -6.17 2.75 -13.37
N ASP A 17 -6.71 2.62 -14.58
CA ASP A 17 -6.27 1.60 -15.54
C ASP A 17 -5.15 2.07 -16.49
N ASP A 18 -4.94 3.38 -16.60
CA ASP A 18 -3.94 3.95 -17.49
C ASP A 18 -2.55 4.00 -16.84
N ILE A 19 -1.87 2.84 -16.78
CA ILE A 19 -0.51 2.70 -16.25
C ILE A 19 0.52 2.91 -17.39
N SER A 20 1.44 3.87 -17.23
CA SER A 20 2.52 4.10 -18.19
C SER A 20 3.70 3.13 -17.98
N GLU A 21 4.59 3.02 -18.98
CA GLU A 21 5.85 2.25 -18.85
C GLU A 21 6.76 2.85 -17.76
N GLU A 22 6.77 4.17 -17.62
CA GLU A 22 7.51 4.86 -16.56
C GLU A 22 6.98 4.44 -15.17
N SER A 23 5.66 4.31 -15.02
CA SER A 23 5.04 3.81 -13.78
C SER A 23 5.45 2.39 -13.47
N VAL A 24 5.56 1.54 -14.50
CA VAL A 24 5.98 0.14 -14.35
C VAL A 24 7.43 0.07 -13.88
N SER A 25 8.33 0.85 -14.48
CA SER A 25 9.73 0.96 -14.06
C SER A 25 9.84 1.42 -12.60
N LEU A 26 9.08 2.46 -12.22
CA LEU A 26 9.05 2.95 -10.85
C LEU A 26 8.45 1.92 -9.88
N ALA A 27 7.40 1.19 -10.29
CA ALA A 27 6.80 0.13 -9.48
C ALA A 27 7.80 -0.97 -9.15
N ASN A 28 8.63 -1.41 -10.11
CA ASN A 28 9.68 -2.38 -9.87
C ASN A 28 10.74 -1.89 -8.87
N GLN A 29 11.13 -0.62 -8.94
CA GLN A 29 12.05 -0.02 -7.96
C GLN A 29 11.44 0.03 -6.56
N ILE A 30 10.16 0.40 -6.46
CA ILE A 30 9.42 0.43 -5.19
C ILE A 30 9.36 -0.98 -4.57
N ILE A 31 9.10 -2.01 -5.37
CA ILE A 31 9.05 -3.40 -4.91
C ILE A 31 10.40 -3.79 -4.31
N SER A 32 11.51 -3.54 -5.01
CA SER A 32 12.86 -3.87 -4.52
C SER A 32 13.18 -3.22 -3.17
N VAL A 33 12.87 -1.92 -3.02
CA VAL A 33 13.12 -1.21 -1.75
C VAL A 33 12.20 -1.72 -0.63
N ALA A 34 10.92 -1.96 -0.95
CA ALA A 34 9.98 -2.48 0.04
C ALA A 34 10.34 -3.88 0.51
N ASP A 35 10.85 -4.74 -0.37
CA ASP A 35 11.32 -6.09 -0.03
C ASP A 35 12.46 -6.06 0.98
N ALA A 36 13.42 -5.15 0.79
CA ALA A 36 14.50 -4.97 1.76
C ALA A 36 13.95 -4.53 3.13
N VAL A 37 12.96 -3.64 3.18
CA VAL A 37 12.36 -3.19 4.45
C VAL A 37 11.58 -4.32 5.12
N ILE A 38 10.73 -5.04 4.38
CA ILE A 38 9.90 -6.12 4.91
C ILE A 38 10.78 -7.25 5.46
N THR A 39 11.84 -7.62 4.73
CA THR A 39 12.76 -8.70 5.13
C THR A 39 13.54 -8.36 6.40
N ASN A 40 13.87 -7.09 6.62
CA ASN A 40 14.64 -6.65 7.79
C ASN A 40 13.79 -6.40 9.05
N ILE A 41 12.46 -6.51 8.97
CA ILE A 41 11.58 -6.32 10.11
C ILE A 41 11.07 -7.68 10.59
N ASP A 42 11.33 -7.98 11.86
CA ASP A 42 10.81 -9.16 12.54
C ASP A 42 9.31 -8.97 12.84
N GLN A 43 8.47 -9.51 11.97
CA GLN A 43 7.02 -9.36 12.03
C GLN A 43 6.40 -10.16 13.18
N ASP A 44 6.94 -11.35 13.48
CA ASP A 44 6.44 -12.20 14.57
C ASP A 44 6.69 -11.52 15.91
N LYS A 45 7.88 -10.92 16.09
CA LYS A 45 8.18 -10.11 17.27
C LYS A 45 7.27 -8.89 17.40
N LEU A 46 6.96 -8.22 16.29
CA LEU A 46 6.01 -7.10 16.31
C LEU A 46 4.61 -7.56 16.73
N LEU A 47 4.10 -8.63 16.12
CA LEU A 47 2.78 -9.17 16.44
C LEU A 47 2.71 -9.64 17.89
N ALA A 48 3.74 -10.35 18.37
CA ALA A 48 3.86 -10.76 19.75
C ALA A 48 3.82 -9.55 20.70
N TYR A 49 4.57 -8.48 20.37
CA TYR A 49 4.55 -7.25 21.16
C TYR A 49 3.16 -6.62 21.26
N TYR A 50 2.44 -6.49 20.14
CA TYR A 50 1.09 -5.91 20.14
C TYR A 50 0.00 -6.87 20.68
N GLY A 51 0.31 -8.16 20.85
CA GLY A 51 -0.53 -9.12 21.54
C GLY A 51 -0.41 -9.07 23.07
N LEU A 52 0.61 -8.38 23.62
CA LEU A 52 0.79 -8.24 25.07
C LEU A 52 -0.24 -7.28 25.67
N LYS A 53 -0.84 -7.67 26.80
CA LYS A 53 -1.81 -6.82 27.52
C LYS A 53 -1.14 -5.65 28.27
N SER A 54 0.08 -5.82 28.75
CA SER A 54 0.85 -4.80 29.46
C SER A 54 2.33 -5.18 29.51
N ASP A 55 3.21 -4.23 29.19
CA ASP A 55 4.65 -4.37 29.30
C ASP A 55 5.12 -3.70 30.60
N GLN A 56 5.53 -4.51 31.59
CA GLN A 56 5.90 -4.07 32.94
C GLN A 56 7.40 -3.80 33.09
N ARG A 57 8.17 -3.83 32.00
CA ARG A 57 9.61 -3.56 32.04
C ARG A 57 9.88 -2.07 32.26
N ASP A 58 10.96 -1.77 32.97
CA ASP A 58 11.36 -0.39 33.26
C ASP A 58 11.62 0.46 32.00
N ASP A 59 12.02 -0.17 30.89
CA ASP A 59 12.28 0.48 29.60
C ASP A 59 11.10 0.39 28.61
N ALA A 60 9.90 0.01 29.07
CA ALA A 60 8.71 -0.20 28.23
C ALA A 60 8.40 0.97 27.29
N THR A 61 8.56 2.22 27.74
CA THR A 61 8.33 3.42 26.91
C THR A 61 9.28 3.46 25.70
N LYS A 62 10.56 3.12 25.89
CA LYS A 62 11.57 3.10 24.83
C LYS A 62 11.33 1.94 23.85
N ILE A 63 10.97 0.78 24.38
CA ILE A 63 10.58 -0.38 23.58
C ILE A 63 9.37 -0.04 22.71
N ARG A 64 8.32 0.55 23.29
CA ARG A 64 7.12 0.98 22.57
C ARG A 64 7.44 1.91 21.41
N ALA A 65 8.23 2.95 21.65
CA ALA A 65 8.63 3.88 20.60
C ALA A 65 9.36 3.18 19.44
N THR A 66 10.19 2.19 19.77
CA THR A 66 10.91 1.38 18.77
C THR A 66 9.96 0.48 17.97
N MET A 67 9.04 -0.21 18.64
CA MET A 67 8.06 -1.10 17.99
C MET A 67 7.07 -0.32 17.11
N GLU A 68 6.60 0.85 17.56
CA GLU A 68 5.76 1.74 16.75
C GLU A 68 6.48 2.18 15.47
N LYS A 69 7.77 2.55 15.57
CA LYS A 69 8.57 2.95 14.40
C LYS A 69 8.73 1.80 13.41
N GLN A 70 8.98 0.58 13.91
CA GLN A 70 9.09 -0.62 13.08
C GLN A 70 7.74 -0.95 12.41
N LYS A 71 6.64 -0.99 13.18
CA LYS A 71 5.28 -1.19 12.66
C LYS A 71 4.94 -0.16 11.57
N PHE A 72 5.21 1.12 11.80
CA PHE A 72 4.95 2.16 10.80
C PHE A 72 5.76 1.96 9.52
N SER A 73 7.03 1.58 9.66
CA SER A 73 7.91 1.31 8.51
C SER A 73 7.43 0.08 7.72
N LEU A 74 7.02 -0.97 8.42
CA LEU A 74 6.46 -2.19 7.83
C LEU A 74 5.17 -1.90 7.07
N ILE A 75 4.21 -1.21 7.70
CA ILE A 75 2.95 -0.82 7.05
C ILE A 75 3.24 -0.01 5.77
N LYS A 76 4.15 0.97 5.84
CA LYS A 76 4.53 1.76 4.66
C LYS A 76 5.09 0.89 3.53
N ALA A 77 5.98 -0.05 3.85
CA ALA A 77 6.57 -0.95 2.85
C ALA A 77 5.52 -1.88 2.23
N LEU A 78 4.68 -2.52 3.04
CA LEU A 78 3.59 -3.40 2.58
C LEU A 78 2.62 -2.64 1.66
N VAL A 79 2.16 -1.45 2.07
CA VAL A 79 1.26 -0.61 1.27
C VAL A 79 1.90 -0.21 -0.04
N LYS A 80 3.15 0.28 -0.02
CA LYS A 80 3.84 0.71 -1.25
C LYS A 80 4.08 -0.46 -2.20
N LYS A 81 4.48 -1.62 -1.69
CA LYS A 81 4.68 -2.83 -2.49
C LYS A 81 3.36 -3.33 -3.09
N GLY A 82 2.31 -3.45 -2.31
CA GLY A 82 0.99 -3.87 -2.81
C GLY A 82 0.43 -2.92 -3.88
N CYS A 83 0.57 -1.61 -3.70
CA CYS A 83 0.18 -0.62 -4.71
C CYS A 83 1.04 -0.73 -5.99
N ALA A 84 2.35 -1.00 -5.86
CA ALA A 84 3.23 -1.22 -7.01
C ALA A 84 2.85 -2.49 -7.79
N LEU A 85 2.65 -3.61 -7.10
CA LEU A 85 2.16 -4.86 -7.68
C LEU A 85 0.81 -4.68 -8.40
N SER A 86 -0.09 -3.86 -7.84
CA SER A 86 -1.37 -3.55 -8.46
C SER A 86 -1.22 -2.83 -9.80
N ARG A 87 -0.25 -1.91 -9.91
CA ARG A 87 0.07 -1.25 -11.19
C ARG A 87 0.62 -2.24 -12.21
N LEU A 88 1.52 -3.13 -11.79
CA LEU A 88 2.05 -4.18 -12.67
C LEU A 88 0.95 -5.12 -13.16
N TYR A 89 0.02 -5.52 -12.29
CA TYR A 89 -1.13 -6.35 -12.65
C TYR A 89 -1.99 -5.67 -13.71
N VAL A 90 -2.40 -4.42 -13.47
CA VAL A 90 -3.26 -3.67 -14.39
C VAL A 90 -2.58 -3.44 -15.74
N HIS A 91 -1.29 -3.09 -15.75
CA HIS A 91 -0.52 -2.92 -16.98
C HIS A 91 -0.44 -4.22 -17.78
N SER A 92 -0.12 -5.34 -17.12
CA SER A 92 -0.01 -6.66 -17.75
C SER A 92 -1.35 -7.14 -18.30
N ALA A 93 -2.43 -6.98 -17.54
CA ALA A 93 -3.78 -7.34 -17.96
C ALA A 93 -4.26 -6.52 -19.17
N LYS A 94 -3.85 -5.25 -19.27
CA LYS A 94 -4.22 -4.36 -20.39
C LYS A 94 -3.44 -4.67 -21.68
N LYS A 95 -2.18 -5.07 -21.58
CA LYS A 95 -1.38 -5.43 -22.77
C LYS A 95 -1.87 -6.70 -23.45
N GLY A 96 -2.56 -7.61 -22.75
CA GLY A 96 -3.02 -8.88 -23.31
C GLY A 96 -1.89 -9.78 -23.83
N GLU A 97 -0.64 -9.43 -23.52
CA GLU A 97 0.56 -10.16 -23.92
C GLU A 97 0.83 -11.26 -22.89
N GLY A 98 0.12 -12.38 -23.02
CA GLY A 98 0.31 -13.57 -22.19
C GLY A 98 -0.99 -14.24 -21.81
N ASP A 99 -0.91 -15.53 -21.47
CA ASP A 99 -2.03 -16.24 -20.84
C ASP A 99 -2.39 -15.57 -19.51
N ARG A 100 -3.67 -15.66 -19.10
CA ARG A 100 -4.17 -15.07 -17.86
C ARG A 100 -3.33 -15.46 -16.63
N GLN A 101 -2.80 -16.68 -16.67
CA GLN A 101 -1.93 -17.25 -15.65
C GLN A 101 -0.62 -16.45 -15.45
N SER A 102 -0.12 -15.78 -16.50
CA SER A 102 1.12 -15.01 -16.47
C SER A 102 1.08 -13.81 -15.53
N TYR A 103 -0.10 -13.23 -15.28
CA TYR A 103 -0.27 -12.08 -14.38
C TYR A 103 -1.18 -12.37 -13.17
N GLU A 104 -1.77 -13.56 -13.08
CA GLU A 104 -2.60 -13.98 -11.93
C GLU A 104 -1.80 -14.01 -10.62
N HIS A 105 -0.54 -14.43 -10.66
CA HIS A 105 0.35 -14.40 -9.50
C HIS A 105 0.53 -12.97 -8.90
N LEU A 106 0.40 -11.92 -9.71
CA LEU A 106 0.45 -10.53 -9.24
C LEU A 106 -0.81 -10.20 -8.43
N LEU A 107 -1.98 -10.68 -8.85
CA LEU A 107 -3.22 -10.51 -8.11
C LEU A 107 -3.13 -11.19 -6.75
N ASP A 108 -2.68 -12.44 -6.72
CA ASP A 108 -2.46 -13.20 -5.47
C ASP A 108 -1.47 -12.47 -4.56
N SER A 109 -0.39 -11.94 -5.14
CA SER A 109 0.59 -11.15 -4.40
C SER A 109 -0.03 -9.87 -3.81
N VAL A 110 -0.88 -9.14 -4.55
CA VAL A 110 -1.58 -7.97 -4.03
C VAL A 110 -2.51 -8.36 -2.88
N THR A 111 -3.30 -9.42 -3.04
CA THR A 111 -4.21 -9.91 -2.00
C THR A 111 -3.44 -10.32 -0.75
N HIS A 112 -2.32 -11.03 -0.90
CA HIS A 112 -1.43 -11.39 0.20
C HIS A 112 -0.96 -10.14 0.95
N HIS A 113 -0.41 -9.12 0.27
CA HIS A 113 0.07 -7.91 0.95
C HIS A 113 -1.06 -7.11 1.61
N TRP A 114 -2.26 -7.11 1.01
CA TRP A 114 -3.44 -6.51 1.61
C TRP A 114 -3.90 -7.26 2.88
N GLN A 115 -3.74 -8.59 2.94
CA GLN A 115 -3.99 -9.36 4.16
C GLN A 115 -2.91 -9.14 5.22
N GLU A 116 -1.64 -9.10 4.83
CA GLU A 116 -0.52 -8.86 5.75
C GLU A 116 -0.64 -7.50 6.46
N VAL A 117 -1.01 -6.45 5.73
CA VAL A 117 -1.17 -5.11 6.36
C VAL A 117 -2.33 -5.08 7.37
N GLN A 118 -3.37 -5.89 7.16
CA GLN A 118 -4.53 -5.97 8.06
C GLN A 118 -4.20 -6.56 9.43
N LYS A 119 -3.08 -7.28 9.56
CA LYS A 119 -2.57 -7.70 10.87
C LYS A 119 -2.20 -6.51 11.77
N PHE A 120 -1.99 -5.32 11.19
CA PHE A 120 -1.45 -4.15 11.87
C PHE A 120 -2.36 -2.91 11.84
N ALA A 121 -3.25 -2.79 10.85
CA ALA A 121 -4.15 -1.65 10.68
C ALA A 121 -5.41 -2.00 9.88
N GLU A 122 -6.51 -1.31 10.21
CA GLU A 122 -7.80 -1.47 9.54
C GLU A 122 -7.76 -0.99 8.08
N PRO A 123 -8.48 -1.65 7.14
CA PRO A 123 -8.51 -1.27 5.73
C PRO A 123 -8.93 0.18 5.43
N THR A 124 -9.63 0.83 6.36
CA THR A 124 -10.12 2.22 6.28
C THR A 124 -9.17 3.24 6.90
N ASP A 125 -8.09 2.80 7.55
CA ASP A 125 -7.06 3.70 8.08
C ASP A 125 -6.35 4.39 6.91
N ILE A 126 -6.21 5.73 6.99
CA ILE A 126 -5.59 6.54 5.94
C ILE A 126 -4.18 6.08 5.57
N LYS A 127 -3.46 5.43 6.49
CA LYS A 127 -2.13 4.88 6.25
C LYS A 127 -2.14 3.68 5.29
N VAL A 128 -3.25 2.96 5.17
CA VAL A 128 -3.37 1.73 4.35
C VAL A 128 -4.43 1.81 3.26
N ILE A 129 -5.34 2.79 3.34
CA ILE A 129 -6.52 2.91 2.47
C ILE A 129 -6.18 2.91 0.97
N SER A 130 -5.00 3.41 0.59
CA SER A 130 -4.53 3.37 -0.80
C SER A 130 -4.38 1.94 -1.33
N LEU A 131 -3.84 1.01 -0.54
CA LEU A 131 -3.76 -0.41 -0.92
C LEU A 131 -5.15 -1.05 -0.92
N SER A 132 -6.00 -0.71 0.05
CA SER A 132 -7.38 -1.19 0.09
C SER A 132 -8.18 -0.76 -1.15
N LEU A 133 -7.98 0.48 -1.61
CA LEU A 133 -8.56 1.00 -2.84
C LEU A 133 -8.07 0.21 -4.05
N TRP A 134 -6.76 -0.01 -4.20
CA TRP A 134 -6.20 -0.82 -5.27
C TRP A 134 -6.74 -2.25 -5.27
N HIS A 135 -6.75 -2.90 -4.11
CA HIS A 135 -7.27 -4.26 -3.96
C HIS A 135 -8.77 -4.34 -4.29
N ALA A 136 -9.58 -3.33 -3.93
CA ALA A 136 -10.99 -3.28 -4.33
C ALA A 136 -11.19 -3.01 -5.82
N HIS A 137 -10.37 -2.13 -6.41
CA HIS A 137 -10.39 -1.78 -7.83
C HIS A 137 -10.13 -3.01 -8.72
N ILE A 138 -8.99 -3.67 -8.52
CA ILE A 138 -8.55 -4.80 -9.37
C ILE A 138 -9.44 -6.05 -9.23
N ASN A 139 -10.16 -6.18 -8.10
CA ASN A 139 -11.11 -7.27 -7.86
C ASN A 139 -12.56 -6.90 -8.25
N ASN A 140 -12.79 -5.72 -8.85
CA ASN A 140 -14.13 -5.25 -9.22
C ASN A 140 -15.13 -5.18 -8.04
N HIS A 141 -14.63 -4.92 -6.83
CA HIS A 141 -15.45 -4.79 -5.62
C HIS A 141 -16.01 -3.37 -5.50
N TYR A 142 -16.88 -2.96 -6.43
CA TYR A 142 -17.34 -1.57 -6.58
C TYR A 142 -17.94 -0.96 -5.31
N GLY A 143 -18.76 -1.71 -4.57
CA GLY A 143 -19.35 -1.23 -3.32
C GLY A 143 -18.31 -0.95 -2.23
N ARG A 144 -17.31 -1.83 -2.09
CA ARG A 144 -16.18 -1.63 -1.16
C ARG A 144 -15.31 -0.46 -1.61
N TYR A 145 -15.04 -0.36 -2.92
CA TYR A 145 -14.27 0.74 -3.49
C TYR A 145 -14.92 2.09 -3.22
N LEU A 146 -16.23 2.23 -3.46
CA LEU A 146 -16.98 3.45 -3.18
C LEU A 146 -16.94 3.83 -1.69
N LYS A 147 -17.14 2.86 -0.79
CA LYS A 147 -17.04 3.07 0.66
C LYS A 147 -15.66 3.58 1.08
N LEU A 148 -14.59 3.00 0.52
CA LEU A 148 -13.21 3.41 0.79
C LEU A 148 -12.92 4.80 0.20
N LEU A 149 -13.44 5.12 -0.99
CA LEU A 149 -13.27 6.45 -1.59
C LEU A 149 -13.93 7.53 -0.74
N LEU A 150 -15.14 7.30 -0.22
CA LEU A 150 -15.81 8.25 0.68
C LEU A 150 -14.94 8.54 1.90
N ARG A 151 -14.44 7.48 2.55
CA ARG A 151 -13.52 7.63 3.69
C ARG A 151 -12.23 8.37 3.32
N TYR A 152 -11.66 8.09 2.14
CA TYR A 152 -10.45 8.77 1.66
C TYR A 152 -10.67 10.28 1.49
N TYR A 153 -11.81 10.68 0.91
CA TYR A 153 -12.13 12.08 0.65
C TYR A 153 -12.57 12.87 1.89
N GLU A 154 -12.99 12.22 2.97
CA GLU A 154 -13.17 12.88 4.28
C GLU A 154 -11.86 13.52 4.77
N GLU A 155 -10.73 12.82 4.62
CA GLU A 155 -9.39 13.28 5.04
C GLU A 155 -8.68 14.11 3.94
N HIS A 156 -9.04 13.90 2.67
CA HIS A 156 -8.50 14.63 1.52
C HIS A 156 -9.59 15.41 0.75
N PRO A 157 -10.18 16.47 1.33
CA PRO A 157 -11.30 17.17 0.71
C PRO A 157 -10.98 17.71 -0.69
N LEU A 158 -11.87 17.42 -1.64
CA LEU A 158 -11.80 17.78 -3.07
C LEU A 158 -11.50 19.27 -3.32
N LYS A 159 -11.87 20.16 -2.39
CA LYS A 159 -11.63 21.62 -2.49
C LYS A 159 -10.14 22.02 -2.53
N LYS A 160 -9.20 21.15 -2.13
CA LYS A 160 -7.75 21.38 -2.34
C LYS A 160 -7.25 20.93 -3.72
N LEU A 161 -7.96 20.00 -4.37
CA LEU A 161 -7.60 19.45 -5.68
C LEU A 161 -8.10 20.31 -6.84
N MET A 162 -9.23 21.02 -6.66
CA MET A 162 -9.83 21.90 -7.67
C MET A 162 -9.21 23.30 -7.79
N LYS A 163 -8.16 23.63 -7.02
CA LYS A 163 -7.50 24.95 -7.08
C LYS A 163 -6.40 25.07 -8.15
N ASN A 164 -6.09 23.98 -8.85
CA ASN A 164 -5.06 23.93 -9.89
C ASN A 164 -5.65 23.56 -11.27
N VAL A 165 -6.91 23.91 -11.52
CA VAL A 165 -7.54 23.89 -12.84
C VAL A 165 -7.76 25.32 -13.28
#